data_AF-A0A2A7APD1-F1
#
_entry.id   AF-A0A2A7APD1-F1
#
_cell.length_a   1.000
_cell.length_b   1.000
_cell.length_c   1.000
_cell.angle_alpha   90.00
_cell.angle_beta   90.00
_cell.angle_gamma   90.00
#
_symmetry.space_group_name_H-M   'P 1'
#
loop_
_entity.id
_entity.type
_entity.pdbx_description
1 polymer ?
#
loop_
_entity_poly.entity_id
_entity_poly.type
_entity_poly.pdbx_seq_one_letter_code
_entity_poly.pdbx_strand_id
1 'polypeptide(L)' 'MRIVKVGESYICPVCGKYTFEYAGDFDICPVCNWEDDLCQLENPDEEDCANHMSLNQAREAWAHGRRVDEWEDE' A
#
# COMPACT_ATOMS: atom_id res chain seq x y z
N MET A 1 2.92 -6.27 15.79
CA MET A 1 2.60 -5.20 14.83
C MET A 1 1.61 -4.24 15.48
N ARG A 2 1.75 -2.93 15.26
CA ARG A 2 0.70 -1.97 15.66
C ARG A 2 -0.42 -2.08 14.63
N ILE A 3 -1.63 -2.35 15.09
CA ILE A 3 -2.83 -2.32 14.24
C ILE A 3 -3.15 -0.84 14.00
N VAL A 4 -3.17 -0.42 12.74
CA VAL A 4 -3.65 0.91 12.33
C VAL A 4 -5.17 0.89 12.35
N LYS A 5 -5.79 1.89 12.98
CA LYS A 5 -7.24 2.02 13.03
C LYS A 5 -7.71 3.07 12.03
N VAL A 6 -8.94 2.91 11.54
CA VAL A 6 -9.62 3.89 10.68
C VAL A 6 -9.47 5.31 11.26
N GLY A 7 -9.02 6.24 10.43
CA GLY A 7 -8.82 7.65 10.79
C GLY A 7 -7.52 7.97 11.53
N GLU A 8 -6.66 7.00 11.84
CA GLU A 8 -5.30 7.27 12.35
C GLU A 8 -4.34 7.62 11.21
N SER A 9 -3.35 8.46 11.48
CA SER A 9 -2.25 8.66 10.53
C SER A 9 -1.24 7.52 10.61
N TYR A 10 -0.66 7.15 9.46
CA TYR A 10 0.35 6.10 9.40
C TYR A 10 1.29 6.26 8.19
N ILE A 11 2.48 5.67 8.30
CA ILE A 11 3.48 5.71 7.23
C ILE A 11 3.15 4.66 6.18
N CYS A 12 3.24 5.05 4.90
CA CYS A 12 3.05 4.16 3.76
C CYS A 12 3.79 2.83 3.95
N PRO A 13 3.09 1.70 3.92
CA PRO A 13 3.62 0.40 4.32
C PRO A 13 4.50 -0.23 3.23
N VAL A 14 4.55 0.37 2.04
CA VAL A 14 5.34 -0.05 0.89
C VAL A 14 6.67 0.71 0.86
N CYS A 15 6.63 2.04 0.71
CA CYS A 15 7.84 2.82 0.47
C CYS A 15 8.46 3.46 1.71
N GLY A 16 7.69 3.62 2.80
CA GLY A 16 8.16 4.29 4.01
C GLY A 16 8.41 5.81 3.88
N LYS A 17 8.01 6.44 2.76
CA LYS A 17 8.36 7.84 2.41
C LYS A 17 7.18 8.82 2.44
N TYR A 18 5.96 8.33 2.61
CA TYR A 18 4.73 9.13 2.68
C TYR A 18 3.99 8.81 3.96
N THR A 19 3.28 9.78 4.53
CA THR A 19 2.39 9.59 5.67
C THR A 19 0.97 9.81 5.18
N PHE A 20 0.13 8.80 5.31
CA PHE A 20 -1.32 8.95 5.15
C PHE A 20 -1.86 9.67 6.39
N GLU A 21 -2.65 10.72 6.17
CA GLU A 21 -3.23 11.50 7.27
C GLU A 21 -4.40 10.75 7.93
N TYR A 22 -5.16 9.95 7.17
CA TYR A 22 -6.30 9.18 7.66
C TYR A 22 -6.31 7.77 7.08
N ALA A 23 -6.14 6.74 7.91
CA ALA A 23 -6.22 5.38 7.44
C ALA A 23 -7.67 4.98 7.07
N GLY A 24 -7.83 4.21 6.00
CA GLY A 24 -9.09 3.82 5.38
C GLY A 24 -9.74 4.91 4.54
N ASP A 25 -9.01 5.94 4.09
CA ASP A 25 -9.53 6.99 3.21
C ASP A 25 -9.27 6.78 1.72
N PHE A 26 -8.54 5.70 1.37
CA PHE A 26 -8.16 5.34 0.01
C PHE A 26 -7.30 6.40 -0.69
N ASP A 27 -6.56 7.23 0.07
CA ASP A 27 -5.56 8.12 -0.51
C ASP A 27 -4.42 7.34 -1.17
N ILE A 28 -3.79 7.93 -2.18
CA ILE A 28 -2.74 7.27 -2.97
C ILE A 28 -1.39 7.85 -2.57
N CYS A 29 -0.46 6.97 -2.21
CA CYS A 29 0.91 7.37 -1.94
C CYS A 29 1.55 7.96 -3.22
N PRO A 30 1.92 9.25 -3.26
CA PRO A 30 2.46 9.89 -4.47
C PRO A 30 3.87 9.37 -4.82
N VAL A 31 4.50 8.60 -3.93
CA VAL A 31 5.85 8.07 -4.12
C VAL A 31 5.82 6.73 -4.84
N CYS A 32 5.08 5.75 -4.31
CA CYS A 32 5.07 4.38 -4.82
C CYS A 32 3.73 3.94 -5.43
N ASN A 33 2.71 4.79 -5.40
CA ASN A 33 1.37 4.52 -5.92
C ASN A 33 0.54 3.46 -5.17
N TRP A 34 0.94 3.08 -3.96
CA TRP A 34 0.10 2.30 -3.06
C TRP A 34 -1.13 3.11 -2.63
N GLU A 35 -2.33 2.59 -2.87
CA GLU A 35 -3.59 3.12 -2.37
C GLU A 35 -3.83 2.60 -0.94
N ASP A 36 -4.21 3.49 -0.03
CA ASP A 36 -4.49 3.13 1.35
C ASP A 36 -5.62 2.08 1.45
N ASP A 37 -5.25 0.89 1.93
CA ASP A 37 -6.16 -0.24 2.04
C ASP A 37 -5.94 -0.97 3.37
N LEU A 38 -6.90 -0.85 4.28
CA LEU A 38 -6.87 -1.52 5.58
C LEU A 38 -7.03 -3.04 5.48
N CYS A 39 -7.74 -3.54 4.46
CA CYS A 39 -7.88 -4.98 4.23
C CYS A 39 -6.52 -5.60 3.88
N GLN A 40 -5.79 -4.97 2.96
CA GLN A 40 -4.45 -5.42 2.55
C GLN A 40 -3.38 -5.09 3.61
N LEU A 41 -3.63 -4.11 4.50
CA LEU A 41 -2.79 -3.88 5.66
C LEU A 41 -2.96 -4.97 6.74
N GLU A 42 -4.20 -5.46 6.94
CA GLU A 42 -4.51 -6.55 7.86
C GLU A 42 -4.13 -7.93 7.29
N ASN A 43 -4.32 -8.12 5.99
CA ASN A 43 -4.01 -9.35 5.24
C ASN A 43 -3.01 -9.05 4.11
N PRO A 44 -1.69 -9.03 4.39
CA PRO A 44 -0.67 -8.55 3.45
C PRO A 44 -0.49 -9.35 2.15
N ASP A 45 -1.11 -10.54 2.06
CA ASP A 45 -1.10 -11.41 0.89
C ASP A 45 -2.42 -11.33 0.08
N GLU A 46 -3.41 -10.53 0.51
CA GLU A 46 -4.66 -10.34 -0.22
C GLU A 46 -4.43 -9.43 -1.44
N GLU A 47 -4.83 -9.92 -2.60
CA GLU A 47 -4.75 -9.25 -3.92
C GLU A 47 -6.11 -8.65 -4.30
N ASP A 48 -6.16 -7.84 -5.35
CA ASP A 48 -7.41 -7.33 -5.96
C ASP A 48 -8.40 -6.67 -4.99
N CYS A 49 -7.89 -5.93 -3.99
CA CYS A 49 -8.69 -5.02 -3.16
C CYS A 49 -8.64 -3.61 -3.77
N ALA A 50 -8.28 -2.56 -3.01
CA ALA A 50 -8.00 -1.26 -3.63
C ALA A 50 -6.76 -1.34 -4.56
N ASN A 51 -5.76 -2.13 -4.15
CA ASN A 51 -4.61 -2.43 -4.99
C ASN A 51 -4.77 -3.82 -5.61
N HIS A 52 -4.48 -3.91 -6.90
CA HIS A 52 -4.37 -5.20 -7.59
C HIS A 52 -3.23 -6.06 -7.01
N MET A 53 -2.04 -5.49 -6.75
CA MET A 53 -0.97 -6.18 -6.01
C MET A 53 -1.34 -6.32 -4.53
N SER A 54 -0.97 -7.43 -3.91
CA SER A 54 -0.95 -7.53 -2.45
C SER A 54 0.09 -6.59 -1.83
N LEU A 55 -0.01 -6.33 -0.52
CA LEU A 55 0.96 -5.49 0.17
C LEU A 55 2.37 -6.07 0.10
N ASN A 56 2.51 -7.40 0.15
CA ASN A 56 3.81 -8.05 0.02
C ASN A 56 4.36 -7.98 -1.41
N GLN A 57 3.52 -8.16 -2.44
CA GLN A 57 3.92 -7.96 -3.84
C GLN A 57 4.35 -6.51 -4.10
N ALA A 58 3.60 -5.53 -3.59
CA ALA A 58 3.93 -4.12 -3.71
C ALA A 58 5.28 -3.77 -3.04
N ARG A 59 5.57 -4.36 -1.87
CA ARG A 59 6.88 -4.22 -1.21
C ARG A 59 8.01 -4.82 -2.03
N GLU A 60 7.80 -6.00 -2.63
CA GLU A 60 8.78 -6.64 -3.50
C GLU A 60 9.01 -5.82 -4.77
N ALA A 61 7.95 -5.40 -5.46
CA ALA A 61 8.03 -4.52 -6.62
C ALA A 61 8.82 -3.24 -6.32
N TRP A 62 8.52 -2.58 -5.19
CA TRP A 62 9.25 -1.40 -4.73
C TRP A 62 10.72 -1.69 -4.43
N ALA A 63 11.04 -2.83 -3.82
CA ALA A 63 12.42 -3.26 -3.59
C ALA A 63 13.19 -3.48 -4.91
N HIS A 64 12.48 -3.83 -5.98
CA HIS A 64 13.01 -3.95 -7.35
C HIS A 64 12.94 -2.64 -8.17
N GLY A 65 12.53 -1.53 -7.56
CA GLY A 65 12.51 -0.21 -8.20
C GLY A 65 11.28 0.08 -9.05
N ARG A 66 10.21 -0.72 -8.92
CA ARG A 66 8.93 -0.54 -9.61
C ARG A 66 7.90 0.13 -8.70
N ARG A 67 6.99 0.93 -9.27
CA ARG A 67 5.82 1.47 -8.55
C ARG A 67 4.66 0.45 -8.61
N VAL A 68 3.67 0.60 -7.73
CA VAL A 68 2.55 -0.36 -7.57
C VAL A 68 1.61 -0.38 -8.77
N ASP A 69 1.54 0.72 -9.52
CA ASP A 69 0.77 0.87 -10.76
C ASP A 69 1.52 0.42 -12.02
N GLU A 70 2.80 0.05 -11.90
CA GLU A 70 3.59 -0.48 -13.00
C GLU A 70 3.32 -1.99 -13.12
N TRP A 71 2.20 -2.31 -13.75
CA TRP A 71 1.88 -3.67 -14.16
C TRP A 71 2.89 -4.11 -15.20
N GLU A 72 3.48 -5.30 -15.01
CA GLU A 72 4.13 -6.01 -16.10
C GLU A 72 3.03 -6.40 -17.09
N ASP A 73 2.73 -5.48 -18.01
CA ASP A 73 2.17 -5.85 -19.31
C ASP A 73 3.05 -7.00 -19.84
N GLU A 74 2.44 -8.16 -20.06
CA GLU A 74 3.05 -9.41 -20.57
C GLU A 74 4.23 -9.22 -21.55
#